data_AF-A0A0T9THK4-F1
#
_entry.id   AF-A0A0T9THK4-F1
#
_cell.length_a   1.000
_cell.length_b   1.000
_cell.length_c   1.000
_cell.angle_alpha   90.00
_cell.angle_beta   90.00
_cell.angle_gamma   90.00
#
_symmetry.space_group_name_H-M   'P 1'
#
loop_
_entity.id
_entity.type
_entity.pdbx_description
1 polymer ?
#
loop_
_entity_poly.entity_id
_entity_poly.type
_entity_poly.pdbx_seq_one_letter_code
_entity_poly.pdbx_strand_id
1 'polypeptide(L)'
;MINKIAVLVSIALLAGCSSQASRMSECESKGISKDTCSLAEQNRQASINNAAEATALQNAAKQYAQAAHKTVKTHLAGLDIRINAQNQMYVDGKPALITEQNEDATTYQQGIFNIIHYTKTHKLFVLQDGKIIGKGKA
;
A
#
# COMPACT_ATOMS: atom_id res chain seq x y z
N MET A 1 9.04 -15.92 35.54
CA MET A 1 9.26 -14.55 36.05
C MET A 1 9.75 -13.55 35.00
N ILE A 2 10.00 -13.97 33.75
CA ILE A 2 10.50 -13.12 32.65
C ILE A 2 9.47 -12.09 32.14
N ASN A 3 8.16 -12.36 32.29
CA ASN A 3 7.09 -11.50 31.76
C ASN A 3 6.95 -10.15 32.51
N LYS A 4 7.32 -10.08 33.80
CA LYS A 4 7.19 -8.84 34.59
C LYS A 4 8.33 -7.85 34.35
N ILE A 5 9.52 -8.36 33.99
CA ILE A 5 10.70 -7.53 33.74
C ILE A 5 10.59 -6.85 32.36
N ALA A 6 10.09 -7.55 31.34
CA ALA A 6 9.91 -6.98 30.00
C ALA A 6 8.96 -5.77 29.99
N VAL A 7 7.86 -5.84 30.76
CA VAL A 7 6.88 -4.74 30.88
C VAL A 7 7.46 -3.51 31.58
N LEU A 8 8.28 -3.72 32.62
CA LEU A 8 8.93 -2.62 33.35
C LEU A 8 9.98 -1.89 32.50
N VAL A 9 10.74 -2.63 31.67
CA VAL A 9 11.72 -2.04 30.75
C VAL A 9 11.05 -1.21 29.66
N SER A 10 9.89 -1.65 29.13
CA SER A 10 9.15 -0.87 28.14
C SER A 10 8.60 0.46 28.69
N ILE A 11 8.22 0.53 29.97
CA ILE A 11 7.73 1.78 30.58
C ILE A 11 8.89 2.77 30.81
N ALA A 12 10.08 2.27 31.15
CA ALA A 12 11.27 3.09 31.35
C ALA A 12 11.76 3.77 30.06
N LEU A 13 11.53 3.15 28.89
CA LEU A 13 11.89 3.72 27.59
C LEU A 13 10.98 4.90 27.16
N LEU A 14 9.77 5.00 27.71
CA LEU A 14 8.86 6.13 27.44
C LEU A 14 9.17 7.38 28.29
N ALA A 15 9.96 7.26 29.35
CA ALA A 15 10.43 8.40 30.14
C ALA A 15 11.42 9.31 29.39
N GLY A 16 11.88 8.90 28.20
CA GLY A 16 12.70 9.71 27.30
C GLY A 16 11.95 10.79 26.50
N CYS A 17 10.61 10.83 26.59
CA CYS A 17 9.83 11.94 26.07
C CYS A 17 9.95 13.15 26.99
N SER A 18 11.08 13.86 26.92
CA SER A 18 11.25 15.17 27.55
C SER A 18 10.10 16.08 27.10
N SER A 19 9.23 16.45 28.03
CA SER A 19 8.13 17.38 27.75
C SER A 19 8.67 18.76 27.33
N GLN A 20 7.88 19.53 26.59
CA GLN A 20 8.25 20.89 26.18
C GLN A 20 8.65 21.76 27.38
N ALA A 21 7.99 21.58 28.53
CA ALA A 21 8.28 22.29 29.78
C ALA A 21 9.68 21.94 30.35
N SER A 22 10.08 20.67 30.30
CA SER A 22 11.40 20.22 30.76
C SER A 22 12.53 20.82 29.92
N ARG A 23 12.34 20.91 28.60
CA ARG A 23 13.30 21.49 27.65
C ARG A 23 13.45 23.00 27.82
N MET A 24 12.35 23.70 28.04
CA MET A 24 12.35 25.14 28.32
C MET A 24 13.09 25.45 29.62
N SER A 25 12.83 24.69 30.69
CA SER A 25 13.50 24.87 31.98
C SER A 25 15.01 24.61 31.93
N GLU A 26 15.44 23.59 31.18
CA GLU A 26 16.86 23.27 31.00
C GLU A 26 17.59 24.28 30.10
N CYS A 27 16.86 24.93 29.21
CA CYS A 27 17.37 25.97 28.33
C CYS A 27 17.54 27.30 29.10
N GLU A 28 16.56 27.65 29.95
CA GLU A 28 16.67 28.78 30.89
C GLU A 28 17.77 28.58 31.94
N SER A 29 17.97 27.35 32.45
CA SER A 29 19.02 27.06 33.43
C SER A 29 20.44 27.18 32.90
N LYS A 30 20.61 27.16 31.57
CA LYS A 30 21.87 27.45 30.87
C LYS A 30 22.13 28.94 30.65
N GLY A 31 21.26 29.82 31.19
CA GLY A 31 21.37 31.27 31.06
C GLY A 31 20.92 31.82 29.71
N ILE A 32 20.21 31.02 28.91
CA ILE A 32 19.67 31.45 27.61
C ILE A 32 18.34 32.20 27.86
N SER A 33 18.09 33.27 27.11
CA SER A 33 16.84 34.04 27.24
C SER A 33 15.62 33.22 26.82
N LYS A 34 14.47 33.48 27.45
CA LYS A 34 13.18 32.85 27.14
C LYS A 34 12.83 32.92 25.65
N ASP A 35 13.09 34.06 25.01
CA ASP A 35 12.80 34.26 23.59
C ASP A 35 13.65 33.35 22.71
N THR A 36 14.93 33.20 23.05
CA THR A 36 15.86 32.33 22.30
C THR A 36 15.49 30.85 22.47
N CYS A 37 15.13 30.44 23.69
CA CYS A 37 14.66 29.06 23.94
C CYS A 37 13.33 28.77 23.23
N SER A 38 12.40 29.73 23.20
CA SER A 38 11.13 29.59 22.49
C SER A 38 11.33 29.47 20.98
N LEU A 39 12.26 30.23 20.41
CA LEU A 39 12.61 30.16 18.99
C LEU A 39 13.27 28.81 18.64
N ALA A 40 14.17 28.31 19.49
CA ALA A 40 14.81 27.02 19.31
C ALA A 40 13.79 25.87 19.31
N GLU A 41 12.79 25.91 20.20
CA GLU A 41 11.76 24.88 20.25
C GLU A 41 10.78 24.98 19.06
N GLN A 42 10.46 26.18 18.58
CA GLN A 42 9.71 26.35 17.33
C GLN A 42 10.43 25.72 16.13
N ASN A 43 11.74 25.99 15.98
CA ASN A 43 12.55 25.36 14.94
C ASN A 43 12.57 23.83 15.07
N ARG A 44 12.63 23.32 16.30
CA ARG A 44 12.57 21.89 16.57
C ARG A 44 11.23 21.30 16.15
N GLN A 45 10.12 21.91 16.56
CA GLN A 45 8.79 21.44 16.20
C GLN A 45 8.57 21.50 14.68
N ALA A 46 9.02 22.57 14.03
CA ALA A 46 9.01 22.68 12.58
C ALA A 46 9.82 21.56 11.90
N SER A 47 11.02 21.23 12.42
CA SER A 47 11.83 20.12 11.90
C SER A 47 11.14 18.76 12.05
N ILE A 48 10.45 18.52 13.17
CA ILE A 48 9.69 17.29 13.42
C ILE A 48 8.50 17.20 12.47
N ASN A 49 7.75 18.29 12.30
CA ASN A 49 6.60 18.35 11.41
C ASN A 49 7.03 18.09 9.95
N ASN A 50 8.10 18.74 9.49
CA ASN A 50 8.64 18.53 8.14
C ASN A 50 9.09 17.07 7.91
N ALA A 51 9.73 16.43 8.90
CA ALA A 51 10.13 15.03 8.80
C ALA A 51 8.93 14.06 8.81
N ALA A 52 7.92 14.37 9.62
CA ALA A 52 6.66 13.63 9.66
C ALA A 52 5.92 13.74 8.32
N GLU A 53 5.81 14.94 7.76
CA GLU A 53 5.21 15.20 6.45
C GLU A 53 5.96 14.46 5.33
N ALA A 54 7.30 14.53 5.29
CA ALA A 54 8.10 13.79 4.31
C ALA A 54 7.87 12.28 4.38
N THR A 55 7.76 11.73 5.60
CA THR A 55 7.48 10.31 5.81
C THR A 55 6.05 9.95 5.40
N ALA A 56 5.07 10.81 5.71
CA ALA A 56 3.69 10.65 5.29
C ALA A 56 3.56 10.64 3.77
N LEU A 57 4.24 11.56 3.08
CA LEU A 57 4.28 11.61 1.62
C LEU A 57 4.95 10.37 1.02
N GLN A 58 6.05 9.88 1.59
CA GLN A 58 6.70 8.65 1.13
C GLN A 58 5.81 7.41 1.31
N ASN A 59 5.10 7.32 2.44
CA ASN A 59 4.18 6.21 2.70
C ASN A 59 2.95 6.28 1.79
N ALA A 60 2.41 7.48 1.56
CA ALA A 60 1.35 7.71 0.59
C ALA A 60 1.81 7.33 -0.82
N ALA A 61 2.99 7.77 -1.26
CA ALA A 61 3.57 7.40 -2.55
C ALA A 61 3.76 5.89 -2.71
N LYS A 62 4.18 5.18 -1.66
CA LYS A 62 4.25 3.71 -1.65
C LYS A 62 2.88 3.06 -1.78
N GLN A 63 1.85 3.60 -1.11
CA GLN A 63 0.46 3.11 -1.25
C GLN A 63 -0.06 3.34 -2.68
N TYR A 64 0.18 4.51 -3.27
CA TYR A 64 -0.21 4.80 -4.65
C TYR A 64 0.56 3.95 -5.67
N ALA A 65 1.85 3.68 -5.43
CA ALA A 65 2.64 2.79 -6.27
C ALA A 65 2.17 1.32 -6.18
N GLN A 66 1.62 0.90 -5.04
CA GLN A 66 0.99 -0.41 -4.88
C GLN A 66 -0.41 -0.48 -5.54
N ALA A 67 -1.09 0.65 -5.69
CA ALA A 67 -2.36 0.77 -6.39
C ALA A 67 -2.22 0.86 -7.92
N ALA A 68 -1.00 0.97 -8.46
CA ALA A 68 -0.76 0.86 -9.89
C ALA A 68 -0.99 -0.59 -10.33
N HIS A 69 -2.21 -0.89 -10.79
CA HIS A 69 -2.59 -2.20 -11.33
C HIS A 69 -1.61 -2.60 -12.44
N LYS A 70 -0.78 -3.61 -12.13
CA LYS A 70 0.23 -4.12 -13.06
C LYS A 70 -0.49 -4.70 -14.28
N THR A 71 -0.06 -4.27 -15.47
CA THR A 71 -0.58 -4.86 -16.70
C THR A 71 -0.20 -6.33 -16.76
N VAL A 72 -1.20 -7.21 -16.76
CA VAL A 72 -1.02 -8.65 -16.90
C VAL A 72 -0.86 -8.97 -18.37
N LYS A 73 0.12 -9.81 -18.72
CA LYS A 73 0.27 -10.40 -20.05
C LYS A 73 0.59 -11.88 -19.88
N THR A 74 -0.27 -12.75 -20.36
CA THR A 74 -0.10 -14.19 -20.24
C THR A 74 -0.59 -14.89 -21.49
N HIS A 75 0.07 -15.99 -21.85
CA HIS A 75 -0.35 -16.85 -22.95
C HIS A 75 -0.98 -18.11 -22.36
N LEU A 76 -2.25 -18.37 -22.67
CA LEU A 76 -3.00 -19.46 -22.06
C LEU A 76 -3.97 -20.10 -23.06
N ALA A 77 -3.93 -21.43 -23.16
CA ALA A 77 -4.76 -22.20 -24.10
C ALA A 77 -4.67 -21.72 -25.56
N GLY A 78 -3.49 -21.24 -25.98
CA GLY A 78 -3.26 -20.71 -27.33
C GLY A 78 -3.68 -19.26 -27.55
N LEU A 79 -4.16 -18.57 -26.50
CA LEU A 79 -4.63 -17.18 -26.55
C LEU A 79 -3.66 -16.24 -25.85
N ASP A 80 -3.45 -15.04 -26.41
CA ASP A 80 -2.74 -13.95 -25.76
C ASP A 80 -3.71 -13.10 -24.93
N ILE A 81 -3.65 -13.26 -23.60
CA ILE A 81 -4.51 -12.55 -22.65
C ILE A 81 -3.74 -11.38 -22.05
N ARG A 82 -4.32 -10.18 -22.13
CA ARG A 82 -3.75 -8.96 -21.55
C ARG A 82 -4.80 -8.25 -20.70
N ILE A 83 -4.44 -7.82 -19.49
CA ILE A 83 -5.31 -7.01 -18.62
C ILE A 83 -4.58 -5.71 -18.35
N ASN A 84 -5.19 -4.57 -18.69
CA ASN A 84 -4.59 -3.26 -18.44
C ASN A 84 -4.82 -2.81 -16.99
N ALA A 85 -4.28 -1.64 -16.63
CA ALA A 85 -4.43 -1.06 -15.29
C ALA A 85 -5.89 -0.69 -14.93
N GLN A 86 -6.79 -0.68 -15.90
CA GLN A 86 -8.22 -0.36 -15.75
C GLN A 86 -9.09 -1.63 -15.70
N ASN A 87 -8.48 -2.81 -15.51
CA ASN A 87 -9.15 -4.11 -15.56
C ASN A 87 -9.90 -4.40 -16.87
N GLN A 88 -9.51 -3.79 -17.99
CA GLN A 88 -10.00 -4.17 -19.29
C GLN A 88 -9.15 -5.31 -19.83
N MET A 89 -9.79 -6.41 -20.23
CA MET A 89 -9.13 -7.56 -20.81
C MET A 89 -9.12 -7.48 -22.34
N TYR A 90 -8.01 -7.89 -22.93
CA TYR A 90 -7.84 -8.10 -24.36
C TYR A 90 -7.43 -9.56 -24.59
N VAL A 91 -8.09 -10.21 -25.53
CA VAL A 91 -7.78 -11.57 -25.99
C VAL A 91 -7.33 -11.45 -27.44
N ASP A 92 -6.10 -11.87 -27.74
CA ASP A 92 -5.46 -11.71 -29.05
C ASP A 92 -5.51 -10.27 -29.59
N GLY A 93 -5.38 -9.30 -28.68
CA GLY A 93 -5.42 -7.87 -28.99
C GLY A 93 -6.83 -7.29 -29.20
N LYS A 94 -7.89 -8.11 -29.13
CA LYS A 94 -9.29 -7.64 -29.21
C LYS A 94 -9.87 -7.46 -27.81
N PRO A 95 -10.63 -6.39 -27.54
CA PRO A 95 -11.23 -6.18 -26.23
C PRO A 95 -12.28 -7.26 -25.92
N ALA A 96 -12.28 -7.73 -24.68
CA ALA A 96 -13.28 -8.64 -24.14
C ALA A 96 -14.31 -7.87 -23.29
N LEU A 97 -15.58 -8.26 -23.38
CA LEU A 97 -16.66 -7.67 -22.60
C LEU A 97 -16.69 -8.26 -21.20
N ILE A 98 -16.89 -7.45 -20.16
CA ILE A 98 -17.19 -7.98 -18.82
C ILE A 98 -18.65 -8.46 -18.80
N THR A 99 -18.86 -9.74 -18.53
CA THR A 99 -20.20 -10.33 -18.45
C THR A 99 -20.66 -10.52 -17.01
N GLU A 100 -19.73 -10.67 -16.08
CA GLU A 100 -20.01 -10.82 -14.65
C GLU A 100 -18.86 -10.24 -13.83
N GLN A 101 -19.18 -9.50 -12.77
CA GLN A 101 -18.20 -8.93 -11.87
C GLN A 101 -18.70 -9.02 -10.43
N ASN A 102 -17.95 -9.77 -9.61
CA ASN A 102 -18.17 -9.94 -8.19
C ASN A 102 -16.91 -9.52 -7.42
N GLU A 103 -16.96 -9.53 -6.08
CA GLU A 103 -15.82 -9.16 -5.23
C GLU A 103 -14.57 -10.04 -5.47
N ASP A 104 -14.79 -11.33 -5.75
CA ASP A 104 -13.70 -12.31 -5.86
C ASP A 104 -13.24 -12.58 -7.30
N ALA A 105 -14.07 -12.29 -8.30
CA ALA A 105 -13.80 -12.66 -9.69
C ALA A 105 -14.49 -11.74 -10.71
N THR A 106 -13.88 -11.63 -11.89
CA THR A 106 -14.46 -10.98 -13.07
C THR A 106 -14.41 -11.93 -14.25
N THR A 107 -15.54 -12.10 -14.92
CA THR A 107 -15.68 -12.93 -16.13
C THR A 107 -15.71 -12.02 -17.36
N TYR A 108 -14.84 -12.33 -18.31
CA TYR A 108 -14.71 -11.64 -19.59
C TYR A 108 -15.14 -12.56 -20.72
N GLN A 109 -15.86 -12.04 -21.71
CA GLN A 109 -16.28 -12.78 -22.88
C GLN A 109 -15.70 -12.17 -24.15
N GLN A 110 -15.11 -13.00 -25.00
CA GLN A 110 -14.65 -12.65 -26.33
C GLN A 110 -15.01 -13.77 -27.31
N GLY A 111 -16.05 -13.54 -28.11
CA GLY A 111 -16.61 -14.58 -28.98
C GLY A 111 -17.08 -15.80 -28.18
N ILE A 112 -16.55 -16.98 -28.51
CA ILE A 112 -16.86 -18.26 -27.84
C ILE A 112 -16.09 -18.49 -26.54
N PHE A 113 -15.14 -17.60 -26.22
CA PHE A 113 -14.29 -17.74 -25.04
C PHE A 113 -14.87 -16.94 -23.87
N ASN A 114 -14.93 -17.60 -22.71
CA ASN A 114 -15.19 -16.97 -21.43
C ASN A 114 -13.94 -17.11 -20.55
N ILE A 115 -13.42 -16.01 -20.03
CA ILE A 115 -12.21 -15.97 -19.22
C ILE A 115 -12.58 -15.47 -17.82
N ILE A 116 -12.33 -16.29 -16.80
CA ILE A 116 -12.59 -15.93 -15.40
C ILE A 116 -11.27 -15.53 -14.76
N HIS A 117 -11.19 -14.31 -14.25
CA HIS A 117 -10.06 -13.79 -13.50
C HIS A 117 -10.42 -13.62 -12.02
N TYR A 118 -9.76 -14.38 -11.15
CA TYR A 118 -9.89 -14.22 -9.70
C TYR A 118 -8.95 -13.12 -9.20
N THR A 119 -9.52 -12.04 -8.67
CA THR A 119 -8.77 -10.82 -8.28
C THR A 119 -7.81 -11.07 -7.13
N LYS A 120 -8.22 -11.88 -6.13
CA LYS A 120 -7.40 -12.18 -4.94
C LYS A 120 -6.30 -13.20 -5.18
N THR A 121 -6.55 -14.21 -6.03
CA THR A 121 -5.62 -15.32 -6.24
C THR A 121 -4.82 -15.21 -7.54
N HIS A 122 -5.19 -14.24 -8.40
CA HIS A 122 -4.67 -14.05 -9.75
C HIS A 122 -4.81 -15.28 -10.64
N LYS A 123 -5.75 -16.20 -10.33
CA LYS A 123 -6.00 -17.38 -11.16
C LYS A 123 -6.83 -17.00 -12.37
N LEU A 124 -6.49 -17.58 -13.51
CA LEU A 124 -7.19 -17.44 -14.77
C LEU A 124 -7.72 -18.79 -15.25
N PHE A 125 -8.97 -18.81 -15.68
CA PHE A 125 -9.60 -19.95 -16.33
C PHE A 125 -10.13 -19.53 -17.68
N VAL A 126 -9.78 -20.27 -18.73
CA VAL A 126 -10.32 -20.07 -20.08
C VAL A 126 -11.32 -21.18 -20.34
N LEU A 127 -12.54 -20.79 -20.66
CA LEU A 127 -13.63 -21.66 -21.04
C LEU A 127 -13.95 -21.42 -22.51
N GLN A 128 -14.22 -22.49 -23.24
CA GLN A 128 -14.78 -22.48 -24.58
C GLN A 128 -16.05 -23.31 -24.54
N ASP A 129 -17.19 -22.73 -24.93
CA ASP A 129 -18.51 -23.37 -24.89
C ASP A 129 -18.84 -24.03 -23.52
N GLY A 130 -18.49 -23.33 -22.43
CA GLY A 130 -18.73 -23.79 -21.06
C GLY A 130 -17.74 -24.85 -20.53
N LYS A 131 -16.82 -25.34 -21.36
CA LYS A 131 -15.78 -26.28 -20.94
C LYS A 131 -14.46 -25.56 -20.67
N ILE A 132 -13.82 -25.85 -19.54
CA ILE A 132 -12.49 -25.30 -19.23
C ILE A 132 -11.45 -25.92 -20.17
N ILE A 133 -10.80 -25.08 -20.97
CA ILE A 133 -9.73 -25.45 -21.91
C ILE A 133 -8.34 -24.98 -21.43
N GLY A 134 -8.29 -24.03 -20.49
CA GLY A 134 -7.04 -23.48 -19.96
C GLY A 134 -7.13 -23.07 -18.50
N LYS A 135 -6.05 -23.27 -17.75
CA LYS A 135 -5.87 -22.82 -16.36
C LYS A 135 -4.49 -22.22 -16.20
N GLY A 136 -4.41 -21.03 -15.62
CA GLY A 136 -3.14 -20.32 -15.47
C GLY A 136 -3.19 -19.25 -14.39
N LYS A 137 -2.19 -18.38 -14.40
CA LYS A 137 -2.08 -17.26 -13.48
C LYS A 137 -1.80 -15.96 -14.26
N ALA A 138 -2.43 -14.88 -13.80
CA ALA A 138 -2.20 -13.50 -14.20
C ALA A 138 -0.93 -12.95 -13.55
#